data_AF-A0A453PYE5-F1
#
_entry.id   AF-A0A453PYE5-F1
#
_cell.length_a   1.000
_cell.length_b   1.000
_cell.length_c   1.000
_cell.angle_alpha   90.00
_cell.angle_beta   90.00
_cell.angle_gamma   90.00
#
_symmetry.space_group_name_H-M   'P 1'
#
loop_
_entity.id
_entity.type
_entity.pdbx_description
1 polymer ?
#
loop_
_entity_poly.entity_id
_entity_poly.type
_entity_poly.pdbx_seq_one_letter_code
_entity_poly.pdbx_strand_id
1 'polypeptide(L)'
;MRKPQGRGLDLARKHVTSCLAELSSMLKSQEFLKSQSDITSQKGDESCTTASGCRPIGFDVSLNSRLLSPAPPRAVQILAWSDAIRYFEKLLHDLDIICALSLDPVLENVLHFIAQFQKSVPDLVPRAFLQTLLVQDGKLYGRDLFCDVISRALSLPDIIGDKEFQSNEFVVQLGQLVTNLLKILCTNTAWQRRKLGKSLQDWSTISIQLELALKREFGETRNVLADENMCMRVSKQLLVWSQEHTYWIASRFLILGFELDLYSPSEYCMVYWYMHVVFIKLIEKMQLRILASNENSRRKGKKKKDHSKDSVRDTPFPSSCLLLQCYVLLSEGLSMLLAALRKESKSFQSPSIFNTEQEVVQIVL
;
A
#
# COMPACT_ATOMS: atom_id res chain seq x y z
N MET A 1 -16.94 -11.25 -26.38
CA MET A 1 -15.59 -10.94 -26.89
C MET A 1 -14.79 -10.23 -25.80
N ARG A 2 -13.77 -10.87 -25.20
CA ARG A 2 -12.87 -10.21 -24.24
C ARG A 2 -12.03 -9.19 -25.03
N LYS A 3 -12.11 -7.90 -24.70
CA LYS A 3 -11.20 -6.88 -25.24
C LYS A 3 -9.75 -7.36 -24.98
N PRO A 4 -8.81 -7.21 -25.93
CA PRO A 4 -7.41 -7.57 -25.71
C PRO A 4 -6.82 -6.64 -24.65
N GLN A 5 -6.86 -7.07 -23.39
CA GLN A 5 -6.30 -6.36 -22.24
C GLN A 5 -4.76 -6.38 -22.33
N GLY A 6 -4.12 -5.23 -22.10
CA GLY A 6 -2.67 -5.05 -22.22
C GLY A 6 -2.24 -4.15 -23.38
N ARG A 7 -2.88 -4.27 -24.56
CA ARG A 7 -2.54 -3.43 -25.74
C ARG A 7 -2.67 -1.93 -25.49
N GLY A 8 -3.63 -1.54 -24.64
CA GLY A 8 -3.82 -0.14 -24.24
C GLY A 8 -2.67 0.38 -23.38
N LEU A 9 -2.13 -0.44 -22.47
CA LEU A 9 -0.98 -0.07 -21.66
C LEU A 9 0.30 -0.01 -22.51
N ASP A 10 0.53 -0.99 -23.39
CA ASP A 10 1.66 -0.97 -24.31
C ASP A 10 1.65 0.24 -25.24
N LEU A 11 0.45 0.61 -25.74
CA LEU A 11 0.27 1.82 -26.53
C LEU A 11 0.51 3.08 -25.69
N ALA A 12 0.02 3.13 -24.45
CA ALA A 12 0.27 4.23 -23.54
C ALA A 12 1.78 4.42 -23.30
N ARG A 13 2.55 3.34 -23.13
CA ARG A 13 4.02 3.42 -22.99
C ARG A 13 4.71 4.01 -24.22
N LYS A 14 4.22 3.68 -25.42
CA LYS A 14 4.72 4.30 -26.67
C LYS A 14 4.45 5.80 -26.69
N HIS A 15 3.25 6.22 -26.28
CA HIS A 15 2.91 7.64 -26.17
C HIS A 15 3.76 8.35 -25.10
N VAL A 16 3.94 7.74 -23.93
CA VAL A 16 4.81 8.28 -22.88
C VAL A 16 6.24 8.49 -23.41
N THR A 17 6.79 7.51 -24.14
CA THR A 17 8.12 7.63 -24.75
C THR A 17 8.19 8.79 -25.76
N SER A 18 7.16 8.98 -26.59
CA SER A 18 7.07 10.12 -27.52
C SER A 18 7.05 11.45 -26.77
N CYS A 19 6.21 11.57 -25.74
CA CYS A 19 6.10 12.78 -24.93
C CYS A 19 7.41 13.12 -24.21
N LEU A 20 8.13 12.11 -23.69
CA LEU A 20 9.43 12.32 -23.07
C LEU A 20 10.47 12.84 -24.09
N ALA A 21 10.44 12.32 -25.33
CA ALA A 21 11.30 12.83 -26.40
C ALA A 21 10.96 14.29 -26.75
N GLU A 22 9.67 14.64 -26.86
CA GLU A 22 9.20 16.00 -27.12
C GLU A 22 9.60 16.97 -25.99
N LEU A 23 9.43 16.58 -24.73
CA LEU A 23 9.87 17.40 -23.58
C LEU A 23 11.38 17.63 -23.60
N SER A 24 12.18 16.63 -23.97
CA SER A 24 13.63 16.78 -24.09
C SER A 24 14.03 17.76 -25.21
N SER A 25 13.28 17.79 -26.31
CA SER A 25 13.46 18.75 -27.40
C SER A 25 13.03 20.16 -26.97
N MET A 26 11.93 20.29 -26.22
CA MET A 26 11.48 21.56 -25.65
C MET A 26 12.52 22.14 -24.67
N LEU A 27 13.13 21.31 -23.83
CA LEU A 27 14.18 21.74 -22.91
C LEU A 27 15.41 22.27 -23.67
N LYS A 28 15.84 21.57 -24.73
CA LYS A 28 16.94 22.02 -25.59
C LYS A 28 16.64 23.32 -26.33
N SER A 29 15.37 23.55 -26.69
CA SER A 29 14.96 24.80 -27.35
C SER A 29 15.02 26.03 -26.44
N GLN A 30 15.20 25.86 -25.13
CA GLN A 30 15.27 26.97 -24.16
C GLN A 30 16.40 27.95 -24.46
N GLU A 31 17.58 27.47 -24.88
CA GLU A 31 18.72 28.35 -25.23
C GLU A 31 18.42 29.21 -26.45
N PHE A 32 17.76 28.62 -27.46
CA PHE A 32 17.31 29.34 -28.65
C PHE A 32 16.30 30.43 -28.28
N LEU A 33 15.30 30.12 -27.44
CA LEU A 33 14.29 31.08 -27.01
C LEU A 33 14.90 32.23 -26.19
N LYS A 34 15.87 31.93 -25.32
CA LYS A 34 16.61 32.94 -24.55
C LYS A 34 17.44 33.88 -25.45
N SER A 35 17.96 33.37 -26.57
CA SER A 35 18.75 34.16 -27.52
C SER A 35 17.93 35.15 -28.35
N GLN A 36 16.61 34.93 -28.51
CA GLN A 36 15.73 35.82 -29.28
C GLN A 36 15.03 36.88 -28.42
N SER A 37 15.03 36.73 -27.09
CA SER A 37 14.46 37.72 -26.19
C SER A 37 15.49 38.78 -25.80
N ASP A 38 15.58 39.85 -26.58
CA ASP A 38 16.25 41.13 -26.22
C ASP A 38 15.45 41.89 -25.12
N ILE A 39 14.85 41.19 -24.16
CA ILE A 39 14.15 41.80 -23.04
C ILE A 39 15.13 41.91 -21.87
N THR A 40 15.76 43.09 -21.82
CA THR A 40 16.51 43.64 -20.70
C THR A 40 15.96 43.21 -19.34
N SER A 41 16.83 42.55 -18.56
CA SER A 41 16.78 42.48 -17.09
C SER A 41 15.51 41.88 -16.46
N GLN A 42 15.24 40.59 -16.70
CA GLN A 42 14.61 39.77 -15.68
C GLN A 42 15.41 38.47 -15.49
N LYS A 43 15.82 38.27 -14.24
CA LYS A 43 16.59 37.14 -13.73
C LYS A 43 16.13 35.82 -14.33
N GLY A 44 17.07 35.13 -14.98
CA GLY A 44 16.79 33.92 -15.73
C GLY A 44 16.21 32.82 -14.87
N ASP A 45 15.26 32.06 -15.43
CA ASP A 45 14.72 30.79 -14.91
C ASP A 45 14.48 30.73 -13.38
N GLU A 46 14.21 31.87 -12.74
CA GLU A 46 13.90 31.97 -11.32
C GLU A 46 12.39 31.87 -11.15
N SER A 47 11.94 30.99 -10.25
CA SER A 47 10.51 30.89 -9.91
C SER A 47 10.03 32.24 -9.38
N CYS A 48 8.96 32.79 -9.96
CA CYS A 48 8.37 34.06 -9.55
C CYS A 48 7.00 33.84 -8.90
N THR A 49 6.51 34.82 -8.14
CA THR A 49 5.18 34.74 -7.52
C THR A 49 4.29 35.85 -8.05
N THR A 50 2.98 35.60 -8.14
CA THR A 50 2.00 36.63 -8.54
C THR A 50 1.91 37.81 -7.54
N ALA A 51 2.49 37.67 -6.35
CA ALA A 51 2.58 38.72 -5.32
C ALA A 51 3.93 39.45 -5.31
N SER A 52 4.85 39.15 -6.23
CA SER A 52 6.18 39.79 -6.32
C SER A 52 6.15 41.26 -6.75
N GLY A 53 4.97 41.81 -7.08
CA GLY A 53 4.81 43.14 -7.66
C GLY A 53 5.12 43.22 -9.16
N CYS A 54 5.82 42.22 -9.71
CA CYS A 54 6.03 42.04 -11.15
C CYS A 54 4.84 41.30 -11.76
N ARG A 55 4.28 41.83 -12.86
CA ARG A 55 3.20 41.14 -13.59
C ARG A 55 3.78 39.94 -14.34
N PRO A 56 3.36 38.71 -14.02
CA PRO A 56 3.80 37.55 -14.78
C PRO A 56 3.23 37.56 -16.19
N ILE A 57 4.08 37.25 -17.17
CA ILE A 57 3.71 37.24 -18.58
C ILE A 57 2.65 36.15 -18.82
N GLY A 58 1.52 36.52 -19.43
CA GLY A 58 0.44 35.58 -19.77
C GLY A 58 -0.50 35.20 -18.61
N PHE A 59 -0.31 35.74 -17.40
CA PHE A 59 -1.13 35.45 -16.23
C PHE A 59 -1.80 36.72 -15.66
N ASP A 60 -3.13 36.69 -15.48
CA ASP A 60 -3.88 37.79 -14.85
C ASP A 60 -4.09 37.52 -13.34
N VAL A 61 -3.30 38.20 -12.51
CA VAL A 61 -3.34 38.11 -11.04
C VAL A 61 -4.68 38.58 -10.46
N SER A 62 -5.40 39.46 -11.17
CA SER A 62 -6.67 40.02 -10.70
C SER A 62 -7.87 39.09 -10.91
N LEU A 63 -7.70 37.94 -11.56
CA LEU A 63 -8.77 36.94 -11.67
C LEU A 63 -9.24 36.45 -10.28
N ASN A 64 -8.30 36.25 -9.36
CA ASN A 64 -8.60 35.79 -8.01
C ASN A 64 -9.46 36.80 -7.22
N SER A 65 -9.27 38.10 -7.43
CA SER A 65 -10.05 39.14 -6.74
C SER A 65 -11.41 39.41 -7.40
N ARG A 66 -11.54 39.16 -8.71
CA ARG A 66 -12.79 39.40 -9.45
C ARG A 66 -13.77 38.23 -9.43
N LEU A 67 -13.28 36.98 -9.45
CA LEU A 67 -14.11 35.80 -9.73
C LEU A 67 -14.25 34.84 -8.54
N LEU A 68 -13.36 34.88 -7.54
CA LEU A 68 -13.45 33.98 -6.38
C LEU A 68 -14.32 34.61 -5.29
N SER A 69 -15.07 33.76 -4.58
CA SER A 69 -15.72 34.10 -3.32
C SER A 69 -14.72 34.72 -2.33
N PRO A 70 -15.16 35.54 -1.34
CA PRO A 70 -14.26 36.27 -0.45
C PRO A 70 -13.35 35.31 0.33
N ALA A 71 -12.17 35.08 -0.21
CA ALA A 71 -11.07 34.34 0.37
C ALA A 71 -9.85 35.27 0.39
N PRO A 72 -8.96 35.16 1.39
CA PRO A 72 -7.72 35.91 1.39
C PRO A 72 -6.96 35.70 0.06
N PRO A 73 -6.40 36.78 -0.54
CA PRO A 73 -5.68 36.66 -1.80
C PRO A 73 -4.50 35.70 -1.64
N ARG A 74 -4.40 34.71 -2.53
CA ARG A 74 -3.29 33.75 -2.55
C ARG A 74 -2.29 34.14 -3.61
N ALA A 75 -1.02 34.22 -3.21
CA ALA A 75 0.09 34.29 -4.15
C ALA A 75 0.25 32.93 -4.83
N VAL A 76 0.26 32.92 -6.17
CA VAL A 76 0.53 31.72 -6.96
C VAL A 76 2.00 31.73 -7.33
N GLN A 77 2.70 30.64 -7.02
CA GLN A 77 4.05 30.42 -7.49
C GLN A 77 3.99 29.98 -8.94
N ILE A 78 4.75 30.65 -9.79
CA ILE A 78 4.91 30.35 -11.21
C ILE A 78 6.22 29.59 -11.34
N LEU A 79 6.11 28.37 -11.87
CA LEU A 79 7.25 27.50 -12.08
C LEU A 79 8.18 28.11 -13.12
N ALA A 80 9.49 27.96 -12.88
CA ALA A 80 10.49 28.17 -13.92
C ALA A 80 10.24 27.18 -15.08
N TRP A 81 10.73 27.51 -16.27
CA TRP A 81 10.49 26.66 -17.44
C TRP A 81 11.10 25.27 -17.25
N SER A 82 12.33 25.21 -16.75
CA SER A 82 13.01 23.95 -16.46
C SER A 82 12.29 23.10 -15.40
N ASP A 83 11.75 23.73 -14.36
CA ASP A 83 10.97 23.05 -13.32
C ASP A 83 9.64 22.51 -13.85
N ALA A 84 8.98 23.25 -14.75
CA ALA A 84 7.75 22.79 -15.40
C ALA A 84 8.00 21.56 -16.29
N ILE A 85 9.10 21.55 -17.07
CA ILE A 85 9.48 20.37 -17.86
C ILE A 85 9.78 19.17 -16.96
N ARG A 86 10.61 19.35 -15.92
CA ARG A 86 10.93 18.30 -14.94
C ARG A 86 9.69 17.74 -14.25
N TYR A 87 8.71 18.58 -13.93
CA TYR A 87 7.43 18.16 -13.37
C TYR A 87 6.70 17.19 -14.30
N PHE A 88 6.61 17.50 -15.60
CA PHE A 88 5.97 16.62 -16.58
C PHE A 88 6.80 15.36 -16.88
N GLU A 89 8.13 15.45 -16.89
CA GLU A 89 9.01 14.27 -17.01
C GLU A 89 8.77 13.29 -15.86
N LYS A 90 8.75 13.77 -14.61
CA LYS A 90 8.44 12.95 -13.43
C LYS A 90 7.06 12.29 -13.57
N LEU A 91 6.03 13.07 -13.93
CA LEU A 91 4.68 12.55 -14.17
C LEU A 91 4.68 11.40 -15.19
N LEU A 92 5.36 11.59 -16.32
CA LEU A 92 5.44 10.59 -17.39
C LEU A 92 6.19 9.33 -16.96
N HIS A 93 7.29 9.47 -16.21
CA HIS A 93 8.02 8.33 -15.66
C HIS A 93 7.18 7.53 -14.66
N ASP A 94 6.48 8.21 -13.74
CA ASP A 94 5.57 7.57 -12.80
C ASP A 94 4.44 6.81 -13.54
N LEU A 95 3.90 7.38 -14.62
CA LEU A 95 2.90 6.73 -15.46
C LEU A 95 3.46 5.54 -16.26
N ASP A 96 4.71 5.59 -16.74
CA ASP A 96 5.34 4.44 -17.42
C ASP A 96 5.49 3.26 -16.47
N ILE A 97 5.89 3.51 -15.20
CA ILE A 97 5.99 2.47 -14.17
C ILE A 97 4.63 1.79 -13.96
N ILE A 98 3.53 2.57 -13.89
CA ILE A 98 2.18 2.01 -13.76
C ILE A 98 1.78 1.22 -15.02
N CYS A 99 2.13 1.72 -16.21
CA CYS A 99 1.80 1.04 -17.46
C CYS A 99 2.62 -0.23 -17.70
N ALA A 100 3.79 -0.36 -17.06
CA ALA A 100 4.62 -1.57 -17.08
C ALA A 100 4.12 -2.67 -16.12
N LEU A 101 3.08 -2.41 -15.34
CA LEU A 101 2.51 -3.36 -14.39
C LEU A 101 2.02 -4.63 -15.11
N SER A 102 2.58 -5.78 -14.74
CA SER A 102 1.92 -7.05 -15.04
C SER A 102 0.62 -7.08 -14.25
N LEU A 103 -0.54 -7.13 -14.94
CA LEU A 103 -1.90 -7.17 -14.36
C LEU A 103 -2.14 -8.47 -13.58
N ASP A 104 -1.34 -8.65 -12.53
CA ASP A 104 -1.18 -9.84 -11.74
C ASP A 104 -2.40 -10.01 -10.85
N PRO A 105 -3.14 -11.12 -10.99
CA PRO A 105 -4.36 -11.27 -10.24
C PRO A 105 -4.07 -11.59 -8.75
N VAL A 106 -2.83 -11.87 -8.34
CA VAL A 106 -2.42 -12.22 -6.95
C VAL A 106 -2.30 -10.97 -6.07
N LEU A 107 -3.12 -10.88 -5.03
CA LEU A 107 -3.23 -9.69 -4.17
C LEU A 107 -1.89 -9.28 -3.54
N GLU A 108 -1.11 -10.24 -3.06
CA GLU A 108 0.15 -9.98 -2.38
C GLU A 108 1.16 -9.25 -3.29
N ASN A 109 1.21 -9.62 -4.58
CA ASN A 109 2.06 -8.96 -5.57
C ASN A 109 1.57 -7.55 -5.87
N VAL A 110 0.26 -7.35 -5.92
CA VAL A 110 -0.36 -6.02 -6.07
C VAL A 110 -0.03 -5.11 -4.89
N LEU A 111 -0.19 -5.61 -3.65
CA LEU A 111 0.13 -4.85 -2.43
C LEU A 111 1.62 -4.49 -2.38
N HIS A 112 2.50 -5.41 -2.76
CA HIS A 112 3.94 -5.16 -2.84
C HIS A 112 4.27 -4.09 -3.88
N PHE A 113 3.69 -4.18 -5.08
CA PHE A 113 3.87 -3.17 -6.12
C PHE A 113 3.45 -1.78 -5.65
N ILE A 114 2.26 -1.64 -5.06
CA ILE A 114 1.78 -0.34 -4.56
C ILE A 114 2.74 0.20 -3.50
N ALA A 115 3.13 -0.63 -2.53
CA ALA A 115 4.05 -0.21 -1.48
C ALA A 115 5.42 0.21 -2.03
N GLN A 116 5.90 -0.43 -3.10
CA GLN A 116 7.14 -0.04 -3.77
C GLN A 116 6.98 1.24 -4.58
N PHE A 117 5.87 1.39 -5.32
CA PHE A 117 5.56 2.58 -6.09
C PHE A 117 5.43 3.82 -5.20
N GLN A 118 4.83 3.71 -4.02
CA GLN A 118 4.71 4.84 -3.09
C GLN A 118 6.07 5.36 -2.59
N LYS A 119 7.14 4.54 -2.61
CA LYS A 119 8.48 4.98 -2.21
C LYS A 119 9.09 6.02 -3.16
N SER A 120 8.61 6.11 -4.41
CA SER A 120 9.04 7.17 -5.33
C SER A 120 8.36 8.52 -5.06
N VAL A 121 7.47 8.59 -4.05
CA VAL A 121 6.66 9.78 -3.70
C VAL A 121 5.92 10.32 -4.94
N PRO A 122 5.05 9.50 -5.56
CA PRO A 122 4.34 9.88 -6.77
C PRO A 122 3.33 11.01 -6.52
N ASP A 123 3.14 11.86 -7.52
CA ASP A 123 2.20 12.98 -7.45
C ASP A 123 0.73 12.51 -7.49
N LEU A 124 -0.19 13.47 -7.40
CA LEU A 124 -1.63 13.17 -7.35
C LEU A 124 -2.11 12.36 -8.56
N VAL A 125 -1.68 12.73 -9.76
CA VAL A 125 -2.20 12.15 -11.01
C VAL A 125 -1.80 10.67 -11.16
N PRO A 126 -0.52 10.27 -11.02
CA PRO A 126 -0.16 8.85 -11.07
C PRO A 126 -0.87 8.03 -9.99
N ARG A 127 -0.99 8.57 -8.77
CA ARG A 127 -1.69 7.92 -7.65
C ARG A 127 -3.17 7.69 -7.94
N ALA A 128 -3.85 8.70 -8.46
CA ALA A 128 -5.26 8.60 -8.85
C ALA A 128 -5.44 7.60 -10.00
N PHE A 129 -4.57 7.66 -11.01
CA PHE A 129 -4.59 6.72 -12.13
C PHE A 129 -4.38 5.28 -11.68
N LEU A 130 -3.38 5.02 -10.82
CA LEU A 130 -3.15 3.69 -10.24
C LEU A 130 -4.37 3.20 -9.45
N GLN A 131 -4.98 4.06 -8.63
CA GLN A 131 -6.18 3.71 -7.88
C GLN A 131 -7.34 3.28 -8.80
N THR A 132 -7.58 4.05 -9.86
CA THR A 132 -8.62 3.73 -10.87
C THR A 132 -8.26 2.50 -11.69
N LEU A 133 -6.98 2.25 -11.97
CA LEU A 133 -6.54 1.03 -12.67
C LEU A 133 -6.79 -0.21 -11.81
N LEU A 134 -6.48 -0.14 -10.52
CA LEU A 134 -6.60 -1.26 -9.59
C LEU A 134 -8.05 -1.63 -9.29
N VAL A 135 -8.93 -0.65 -9.08
CA VAL A 135 -10.31 -0.88 -8.68
C VAL A 135 -11.27 -0.28 -9.71
N GLN A 136 -11.93 -1.14 -10.48
CA GLN A 136 -12.95 -0.76 -11.47
C GLN A 136 -14.19 -1.60 -11.26
N ASP A 137 -15.35 -0.95 -11.13
CA ASP A 137 -16.66 -1.62 -10.96
C ASP A 137 -16.67 -2.69 -9.84
N GLY A 138 -15.94 -2.44 -8.74
CA GLY A 138 -15.83 -3.39 -7.62
C GLY A 138 -14.99 -4.64 -7.92
N LYS A 139 -14.13 -4.60 -8.95
CA LYS A 139 -13.24 -5.69 -9.35
C LYS A 139 -11.79 -5.22 -9.41
N LEU A 140 -10.87 -6.16 -9.19
CA LEU A 140 -9.45 -5.95 -9.41
C LEU A 140 -9.18 -5.86 -10.92
N TYR A 141 -8.60 -4.74 -11.37
CA TYR A 141 -8.36 -4.42 -12.79
C TYR A 141 -9.61 -4.45 -13.68
N GLY A 142 -10.81 -4.33 -13.10
CA GLY A 142 -12.06 -4.53 -13.83
C GLY A 142 -12.30 -5.97 -14.32
N ARG A 143 -11.42 -6.92 -13.94
CA ARG A 143 -11.41 -8.30 -14.43
C ARG A 143 -11.81 -9.28 -13.34
N ASP A 144 -11.10 -9.26 -12.21
CA ASP A 144 -11.15 -10.32 -11.20
C ASP A 144 -12.06 -9.88 -10.05
N LEU A 145 -13.09 -10.69 -9.73
CA LEU A 145 -13.92 -10.44 -8.55
C LEU A 145 -13.07 -10.59 -7.28
N PHE A 146 -13.32 -9.79 -6.25
CA PHE A 146 -12.53 -9.88 -5.02
C PHE A 146 -12.71 -11.21 -4.29
N CYS A 147 -13.85 -11.88 -4.41
CA CYS A 147 -14.02 -13.25 -3.93
C CYS A 147 -13.04 -14.22 -4.63
N ASP A 148 -12.87 -14.12 -5.95
CA ASP A 148 -11.91 -14.95 -6.70
C ASP A 148 -10.46 -14.59 -6.37
N VAL A 149 -10.18 -13.30 -6.11
CA VAL A 149 -8.86 -12.83 -5.61
C VAL A 149 -8.56 -13.46 -4.25
N ILE A 150 -9.50 -13.43 -3.32
CA ILE A 150 -9.37 -14.04 -1.99
C ILE A 150 -9.20 -15.55 -2.11
N SER A 151 -10.02 -16.24 -2.90
CA SER A 151 -9.92 -17.68 -3.14
C SER A 151 -8.52 -18.10 -3.62
N ARG A 152 -7.93 -17.31 -4.54
CA ARG A 152 -6.56 -17.52 -5.01
C ARG A 152 -5.52 -17.26 -3.93
N ALA A 153 -5.68 -16.21 -3.12
CA ALA A 153 -4.79 -15.93 -1.98
C ALA A 153 -4.82 -17.05 -0.91
N LEU A 154 -5.98 -17.68 -0.71
CA LEU A 154 -6.13 -18.84 0.17
C LEU A 154 -5.65 -20.17 -0.45
N SER A 155 -5.26 -20.16 -1.73
CA SER A 155 -4.92 -21.37 -2.49
C SER A 155 -6.03 -22.42 -2.44
N LEU A 156 -7.28 -22.00 -2.68
CA LEU A 156 -8.48 -22.84 -2.72
C LEU A 156 -8.88 -23.15 -4.17
N PRO A 157 -8.31 -24.18 -4.84
CA PRO A 157 -8.50 -24.42 -6.26
C PRO A 157 -9.91 -24.88 -6.65
N ASP A 158 -10.68 -25.45 -5.73
CA ASP A 158 -11.99 -26.08 -6.03
C ASP A 158 -13.19 -25.13 -5.86
N ILE A 159 -12.95 -23.87 -5.46
CA ILE A 159 -14.00 -22.91 -5.04
C ILE A 159 -14.09 -21.70 -5.99
N ILE A 160 -13.24 -21.63 -7.03
CA ILE A 160 -13.27 -20.53 -7.99
C ILE A 160 -14.55 -20.64 -8.84
N GLY A 161 -15.42 -19.64 -8.72
CA GLY A 161 -16.74 -19.64 -9.38
C GLY A 161 -17.84 -20.36 -8.59
N ASP A 162 -17.56 -20.81 -7.37
CA ASP A 162 -18.58 -21.37 -6.48
C ASP A 162 -19.50 -20.26 -5.94
N LYS A 163 -20.79 -20.37 -6.23
CA LYS A 163 -21.80 -19.39 -5.82
C LYS A 163 -21.93 -19.31 -4.30
N GLU A 164 -21.75 -20.41 -3.58
CA GLU A 164 -21.88 -20.44 -2.14
C GLU A 164 -20.79 -19.61 -1.48
N PHE A 165 -19.53 -19.85 -1.85
CA PHE A 165 -18.40 -19.04 -1.41
C PHE A 165 -18.50 -17.57 -1.83
N GLN A 166 -18.93 -17.29 -3.06
CA GLN A 166 -19.10 -15.91 -3.52
C GLN A 166 -20.19 -15.16 -2.76
N SER A 167 -21.22 -15.86 -2.29
CA SER A 167 -22.32 -15.30 -1.50
C SER A 167 -22.04 -15.25 0.01
N ASN A 168 -20.94 -15.86 0.47
CA ASN A 168 -20.58 -15.88 1.87
C ASN A 168 -20.35 -14.45 2.41
N GLU A 169 -21.03 -14.11 3.50
CA GLU A 169 -21.02 -12.77 4.08
C GLU A 169 -19.59 -12.28 4.40
N PHE A 170 -18.76 -13.15 5.01
CA PHE A 170 -17.38 -12.81 5.35
C PHE A 170 -16.53 -12.57 4.10
N VAL A 171 -16.72 -13.35 3.04
CA VAL A 171 -15.99 -13.17 1.78
C VAL A 171 -16.35 -11.85 1.12
N VAL A 172 -17.63 -11.48 1.12
CA VAL A 172 -18.11 -10.19 0.58
C VAL A 172 -17.54 -9.02 1.40
N GLN A 173 -17.61 -9.09 2.72
CA GLN A 173 -17.08 -8.06 3.62
C GLN A 173 -15.56 -7.92 3.48
N LEU A 174 -14.81 -9.03 3.46
CA LEU A 174 -13.37 -9.02 3.21
C LEU A 174 -13.04 -8.44 1.83
N GLY A 175 -13.82 -8.74 0.79
CA GLY A 175 -13.65 -8.14 -0.54
C GLY A 175 -13.80 -6.61 -0.52
N GLN A 176 -14.76 -6.09 0.24
CA GLN A 176 -14.93 -4.64 0.45
C GLN A 176 -13.74 -4.04 1.23
N LEU A 177 -13.25 -4.73 2.26
CA LEU A 177 -12.08 -4.30 3.03
C LEU A 177 -10.81 -4.27 2.17
N VAL A 178 -10.59 -5.27 1.31
CA VAL A 178 -9.49 -5.28 0.33
C VAL A 178 -9.63 -4.12 -0.65
N THR A 179 -10.83 -3.89 -1.16
CA THR A 179 -11.11 -2.76 -2.08
C THR A 179 -10.73 -1.42 -1.44
N ASN A 180 -11.14 -1.23 -0.18
CA ASN A 180 -10.83 -0.02 0.59
C ASN A 180 -9.33 0.08 0.87
N LEU A 181 -8.67 -1.02 1.22
CA LEU A 181 -7.23 -1.06 1.45
C LEU A 181 -6.44 -0.63 0.21
N LEU A 182 -6.76 -1.19 -0.96
CA LEU A 182 -6.11 -0.83 -2.23
C LEU A 182 -6.29 0.67 -2.53
N LYS A 183 -7.48 1.22 -2.28
CA LYS A 183 -7.73 2.66 -2.45
C LYS A 183 -6.91 3.49 -1.48
N ILE A 184 -6.85 3.11 -0.21
CA ILE A 184 -6.09 3.84 0.82
C ILE A 184 -4.61 3.87 0.44
N LEU A 185 -4.01 2.73 0.08
CA LEU A 185 -2.58 2.63 -0.26
C LEU A 185 -2.17 3.46 -1.48
N CYS A 186 -3.12 3.92 -2.30
CA CYS A 186 -2.86 4.82 -3.42
C CYS A 186 -2.90 6.31 -3.03
N THR A 187 -3.25 6.67 -1.80
CA THR A 187 -3.33 8.07 -1.34
C THR A 187 -1.97 8.61 -0.88
N ASN A 188 -1.87 9.89 -0.53
CA ASN A 188 -0.63 10.43 0.05
C ASN A 188 -0.34 9.81 1.44
N THR A 189 0.94 9.78 1.84
CA THR A 189 1.44 9.13 3.06
C THR A 189 0.69 9.53 4.34
N ALA A 190 0.43 10.82 4.54
CA ALA A 190 -0.31 11.32 5.70
C ALA A 190 -1.75 10.79 5.75
N TRP A 191 -2.43 10.77 4.59
CA TRP A 191 -3.77 10.22 4.47
C TRP A 191 -3.79 8.69 4.62
N GLN A 192 -2.78 8.00 4.09
CA GLN A 192 -2.58 6.56 4.29
C GLN A 192 -2.53 6.27 5.79
N ARG A 193 -1.64 6.92 6.55
CA ARG A 193 -1.51 6.71 8.00
C ARG A 193 -2.83 6.90 8.72
N ARG A 194 -3.54 8.02 8.46
CA ARG A 194 -4.84 8.32 9.09
C ARG A 194 -5.91 7.27 8.78
N LYS A 195 -5.98 6.79 7.53
CA LYS A 195 -7.02 5.84 7.10
C LYS A 195 -6.70 4.41 7.49
N LEU A 196 -5.43 4.00 7.49
CA LEU A 196 -5.03 2.69 7.98
C LEU A 196 -5.35 2.50 9.47
N GLY A 197 -5.27 3.56 10.28
CA GLY A 197 -5.71 3.51 11.69
C GLY A 197 -7.18 3.10 11.85
N LYS A 198 -8.07 3.64 11.01
CA LYS A 198 -9.49 3.21 10.99
C LYS A 198 -9.65 1.81 10.41
N SER A 199 -8.91 1.50 9.34
CA SER A 199 -8.90 0.17 8.72
C SER A 199 -8.52 -0.91 9.73
N LEU A 200 -7.59 -0.67 10.65
CA LEU A 200 -7.23 -1.65 11.68
C LEU A 200 -8.43 -2.09 12.52
N GLN A 201 -9.31 -1.17 12.88
CA GLN A 201 -10.51 -1.49 13.65
C GLN A 201 -11.49 -2.35 12.83
N ASP A 202 -11.69 -2.01 11.55
CA ASP A 202 -12.58 -2.76 10.65
C ASP A 202 -12.06 -4.20 10.44
N TRP A 203 -10.76 -4.35 10.18
CA TRP A 203 -10.10 -5.66 9.98
C TRP A 203 -10.01 -6.50 11.27
N SER A 204 -9.86 -5.85 12.43
CA SER A 204 -9.93 -6.53 13.73
C SER A 204 -11.35 -7.04 14.01
N THR A 205 -12.37 -6.23 13.74
CA THR A 205 -13.78 -6.58 13.95
C THR A 205 -14.18 -7.81 13.15
N ILE A 206 -13.86 -7.84 11.85
CA ILE A 206 -14.16 -9.01 11.00
C ILE A 206 -13.42 -10.27 11.48
N SER A 207 -12.17 -10.13 11.94
CA SER A 207 -11.39 -11.24 12.47
C SER A 207 -12.02 -11.81 13.75
N ILE A 208 -12.52 -10.96 14.65
CA ILE A 208 -13.22 -11.39 15.86
C ILE A 208 -14.54 -12.07 15.51
N GLN A 209 -15.31 -11.53 14.56
CA GLN A 209 -16.56 -12.13 14.11
C GLN A 209 -16.33 -13.52 13.50
N LEU A 210 -15.31 -13.67 12.66
CA LEU A 210 -14.88 -14.97 12.11
C LEU A 210 -14.49 -15.95 13.21
N GLU A 211 -13.74 -15.49 14.23
CA GLU A 211 -13.34 -16.35 15.36
C GLU A 211 -14.55 -16.82 16.18
N LEU A 212 -15.50 -15.92 16.46
CA LEU A 212 -16.72 -16.26 17.19
C LEU A 212 -17.62 -17.22 16.40
N ALA A 213 -17.78 -17.01 15.09
CA ALA A 213 -18.53 -17.91 14.22
C ALA A 213 -17.90 -19.32 14.22
N LEU A 214 -16.59 -19.41 14.05
CA LEU A 214 -15.86 -20.68 14.07
C LEU A 214 -15.99 -21.41 15.41
N LYS A 215 -15.99 -20.69 16.55
CA LYS A 215 -16.18 -21.29 17.88
C LYS A 215 -17.60 -21.84 18.09
N ARG A 216 -18.63 -21.16 17.57
CA ARG A 216 -20.02 -21.64 17.65
C ARG A 216 -20.19 -22.93 16.87
N GLU A 217 -19.69 -22.96 15.63
CA GLU A 217 -19.71 -24.15 14.78
C GLU A 217 -18.92 -25.31 15.41
N PHE A 218 -17.82 -25.04 16.13
CA PHE A 218 -17.05 -26.08 16.84
C PHE A 218 -17.78 -26.68 18.05
N GLY A 219 -18.62 -25.89 18.74
CA GLY A 219 -19.38 -26.34 19.91
C GLY A 219 -20.59 -27.21 19.55
N GLU A 220 -21.17 -27.01 18.37
CA GLU A 220 -22.39 -27.67 17.91
C GLU A 220 -22.09 -28.96 17.11
N THR A 221 -20.91 -29.09 16.50
CA THR A 221 -20.63 -30.13 15.50
C THR A 221 -19.72 -31.25 16.02
N ARG A 222 -20.17 -32.03 17.02
CA ARG A 222 -19.43 -33.20 17.55
C ARG A 222 -19.48 -34.44 16.62
N ASN A 223 -20.32 -34.44 15.58
CA ASN A 223 -20.46 -35.54 14.62
C ASN A 223 -20.37 -34.98 13.20
N VAL A 224 -19.26 -35.16 12.47
CA VAL A 224 -19.04 -34.45 11.19
C VAL A 224 -18.96 -35.41 10.00
N LEU A 225 -19.83 -35.15 9.01
CA LEU A 225 -19.79 -35.64 7.63
C LEU A 225 -18.73 -34.90 6.80
N ALA A 226 -18.24 -35.49 5.72
CA ALA A 226 -17.06 -35.01 4.98
C ALA A 226 -17.18 -33.58 4.37
N ASP A 227 -18.40 -33.06 4.17
CA ASP A 227 -18.67 -31.77 3.51
C ASP A 227 -18.57 -30.57 4.47
N GLU A 228 -19.05 -30.72 5.72
CA GLU A 228 -18.88 -29.74 6.82
C GLU A 228 -17.41 -29.46 7.13
N ASN A 229 -16.50 -30.39 6.82
CA ASN A 229 -15.06 -30.23 6.99
C ASN A 229 -14.46 -29.19 6.02
N MET A 230 -15.07 -28.95 4.85
CA MET A 230 -14.58 -27.95 3.90
C MET A 230 -14.96 -26.53 4.29
N CYS A 231 -16.20 -26.27 4.70
CA CYS A 231 -16.64 -24.95 5.18
C CYS A 231 -15.81 -24.51 6.39
N MET A 232 -15.66 -25.37 7.40
CA MET A 232 -14.81 -25.13 8.58
C MET A 232 -13.36 -24.79 8.22
N ARG A 233 -12.83 -25.49 7.21
CA ARG A 233 -11.47 -25.23 6.71
C ARG A 233 -11.36 -23.88 6.04
N VAL A 234 -12.34 -23.50 5.22
CA VAL A 234 -12.40 -22.19 4.56
C VAL A 234 -12.51 -21.08 5.60
N SER A 235 -13.40 -21.19 6.58
CA SER A 235 -13.54 -20.23 7.69
C SER A 235 -12.24 -20.09 8.49
N LYS A 236 -11.56 -21.19 8.80
CA LYS A 236 -10.23 -21.16 9.46
C LYS A 236 -9.18 -20.45 8.62
N GLN A 237 -9.16 -20.69 7.30
CA GLN A 237 -8.22 -20.03 6.39
C GLN A 237 -8.52 -18.54 6.23
N LEU A 238 -9.79 -18.16 6.11
CA LEU A 238 -10.23 -16.76 6.10
C LEU A 238 -9.82 -16.04 7.38
N LEU A 239 -9.98 -16.69 8.54
CA LEU A 239 -9.56 -16.12 9.83
C LEU A 239 -8.05 -15.86 9.87
N VAL A 240 -7.23 -16.86 9.51
CA VAL A 240 -5.76 -16.71 9.49
C VAL A 240 -5.35 -15.59 8.51
N TRP A 241 -5.97 -15.54 7.33
CA TRP A 241 -5.67 -14.55 6.31
C TRP A 241 -6.10 -13.14 6.73
N SER A 242 -7.27 -12.99 7.35
CA SER A 242 -7.75 -11.72 7.91
C SER A 242 -6.82 -11.20 9.02
N GLN A 243 -6.37 -12.09 9.91
CA GLN A 243 -5.39 -11.75 10.95
C GLN A 243 -4.04 -11.36 10.35
N GLU A 244 -3.57 -12.07 9.33
CA GLU A 244 -2.33 -11.70 8.62
C GLU A 244 -2.41 -10.28 8.05
N HIS A 245 -3.48 -9.95 7.33
CA HIS A 245 -3.67 -8.60 6.79
C HIS A 245 -3.84 -7.55 7.88
N THR A 246 -4.45 -7.87 9.01
CA THR A 246 -4.52 -6.98 10.16
C THR A 246 -3.12 -6.61 10.65
N TYR A 247 -2.23 -7.58 10.84
CA TYR A 247 -0.84 -7.31 11.23
C TYR A 247 -0.03 -6.62 10.13
N TRP A 248 -0.31 -6.92 8.85
CA TRP A 248 0.32 -6.22 7.74
C TRP A 248 -0.05 -4.73 7.74
N ILE A 249 -1.34 -4.41 7.91
CA ILE A 249 -1.83 -3.03 8.04
C ILE A 249 -1.20 -2.38 9.27
N ALA A 250 -1.09 -3.08 10.41
CA ALA A 250 -0.50 -2.53 11.63
C ALA A 250 0.98 -2.21 11.42
N SER A 251 1.71 -3.08 10.73
CA SER A 251 3.11 -2.85 10.40
C SER A 251 3.29 -1.62 9.51
N ARG A 252 2.44 -1.45 8.50
CA ARG A 252 2.44 -0.28 7.61
C ARG A 252 2.06 0.98 8.35
N PHE A 253 1.04 0.91 9.20
CA PHE A 253 0.67 2.02 10.08
C PHE A 253 1.89 2.48 10.85
N LEU A 254 2.55 1.60 11.62
CA LEU A 254 3.73 1.95 12.42
C LEU A 254 4.87 2.54 11.57
N ILE A 255 5.23 1.91 10.44
CA ILE A 255 6.32 2.40 9.56
C ILE A 255 6.03 3.81 9.04
N LEU A 256 4.79 4.08 8.62
CA LEU A 256 4.38 5.41 8.16
C LEU A 256 4.54 6.49 9.24
N GLY A 257 4.59 6.12 10.52
CA GLY A 257 4.81 7.09 11.60
C GLY A 257 6.25 7.58 11.66
N PHE A 258 7.21 6.72 11.30
CA PHE A 258 8.59 7.15 11.10
C PHE A 258 8.74 7.97 9.81
N GLU A 259 8.10 7.56 8.72
CA GLU A 259 8.15 8.31 7.44
C GLU A 259 7.55 9.73 7.54
N LEU A 260 6.66 9.95 8.51
CA LEU A 260 5.98 11.22 8.75
C LEU A 260 6.53 11.97 9.96
N ASP A 261 7.64 11.51 10.55
CA ASP A 261 8.25 12.09 11.76
C ASP A 261 7.25 12.31 12.92
N LEU A 262 6.33 11.36 13.11
CA LEU A 262 5.28 11.45 14.14
C LEU A 262 5.74 11.00 15.52
N TYR A 263 6.82 10.22 15.59
CA TYR A 263 7.35 9.70 16.84
C TYR A 263 8.48 10.58 17.33
N SER A 264 8.44 10.90 18.61
CA SER A 264 9.53 11.55 19.31
C SER A 264 10.60 10.52 19.74
N PRO A 265 11.86 10.93 19.92
CA PRO A 265 12.93 10.03 20.35
C PRO A 265 12.67 9.29 21.68
N SER A 266 11.85 9.86 22.58
CA SER A 266 11.43 9.22 23.83
C SER A 266 10.51 8.02 23.62
N GLU A 267 9.80 7.98 22.50
CA GLU A 267 8.83 6.93 22.16
C GLU A 267 9.46 5.78 21.36
N TYR A 268 10.65 6.00 20.77
CA TYR A 268 11.27 5.04 19.86
C TYR A 268 11.41 3.64 20.46
N CYS A 269 11.85 3.52 21.72
CA CYS A 269 12.00 2.22 22.38
C CYS A 269 10.68 1.44 22.40
N MET A 270 9.58 2.12 22.71
CA MET A 270 8.25 1.54 22.78
C MET A 270 7.74 1.18 21.38
N VAL A 271 7.87 2.09 20.42
CA VAL A 271 7.43 1.87 19.04
C VAL A 271 8.17 0.70 18.39
N TYR A 272 9.50 0.61 18.55
CA TYR A 272 10.27 -0.53 18.03
C TYR A 272 9.89 -1.85 18.70
N TRP A 273 9.60 -1.85 20.00
CA TRP A 273 9.08 -3.03 20.69
C TRP A 273 7.71 -3.46 20.15
N TYR A 274 6.79 -2.51 19.90
CA TYR A 274 5.51 -2.82 19.24
C TYR A 274 5.69 -3.33 17.82
N MET A 275 6.58 -2.73 17.04
CA MET A 275 6.93 -3.23 15.70
C MET A 275 7.42 -4.67 15.76
N HIS A 276 8.30 -5.01 16.71
CA HIS A 276 8.77 -6.37 16.92
C HIS A 276 7.62 -7.35 17.17
N VAL A 277 6.71 -7.01 18.10
CA VAL A 277 5.53 -7.85 18.40
C VAL A 277 4.65 -8.02 17.14
N VAL A 278 4.38 -6.94 16.41
CA VAL A 278 3.58 -6.97 15.18
C VAL A 278 4.24 -7.82 14.10
N PHE A 279 5.55 -7.70 13.91
CA PHE A 279 6.30 -8.48 12.92
C PHE A 279 6.33 -9.97 13.26
N ILE A 280 6.48 -10.34 14.54
CA ILE A 280 6.36 -11.74 14.99
C ILE A 280 4.96 -12.28 14.67
N LYS A 281 3.90 -11.53 15.01
CA LYS A 281 2.54 -11.99 14.71
C LYS A 281 2.27 -12.08 13.21
N LEU A 282 2.81 -11.16 12.42
CA LEU A 282 2.71 -11.23 10.97
C LEU A 282 3.41 -12.47 10.41
N ILE A 283 4.62 -12.79 10.85
CA ILE A 283 5.36 -13.97 10.34
C ILE A 283 4.70 -15.28 10.75
N GLU A 284 4.18 -15.37 11.99
CA GLU A 284 3.40 -16.52 12.47
C GLU A 284 2.19 -16.79 11.56
N LYS A 285 1.40 -15.76 11.25
CA LYS A 285 0.19 -15.92 10.40
C LYS A 285 0.55 -16.25 8.95
N MET A 286 1.58 -15.60 8.41
CA MET A 286 2.10 -15.89 7.08
C MET A 286 2.55 -17.35 6.95
N GLN A 287 3.28 -17.88 7.93
CA GLN A 287 3.72 -19.28 7.96
C GLN A 287 2.53 -20.24 8.05
N LEU A 288 1.52 -19.95 8.88
CA LEU A 288 0.31 -20.75 8.97
C LEU A 288 -0.45 -20.82 7.63
N ARG A 289 -0.54 -19.71 6.89
CA ARG A 289 -1.13 -19.69 5.55
C ARG A 289 -0.34 -20.54 4.56
N ILE A 290 1.00 -20.42 4.55
CA ILE A 290 1.88 -21.20 3.67
C ILE A 290 1.73 -22.70 3.93
N LEU A 291 1.72 -23.10 5.22
CA LEU A 291 1.51 -24.50 5.61
C LEU A 291 0.15 -25.02 5.13
N ALA A 292 -0.91 -24.21 5.27
CA ALA A 292 -2.25 -24.57 4.81
C ALA A 292 -2.34 -24.74 3.28
N SER A 293 -1.61 -23.90 2.52
CA SER A 293 -1.51 -24.01 1.06
C SER A 293 -0.72 -25.26 0.62
N ASN A 294 0.38 -25.58 1.29
CA ASN A 294 1.15 -26.80 1.01
C ASN A 294 0.33 -28.07 1.23
N GLU A 295 -0.48 -28.13 2.29
CA GLU A 295 -1.41 -29.25 2.51
C GLU A 295 -2.47 -29.38 1.41
N ASN A 296 -2.96 -28.25 0.86
CA ASN A 296 -3.84 -28.26 -0.32
C ASN A 296 -3.15 -28.87 -1.56
N SER A 297 -1.89 -28.51 -1.80
CA SER A 297 -1.11 -29.03 -2.93
C SER A 297 -0.83 -30.54 -2.83
N ARG A 298 -0.51 -31.04 -1.62
CA ARG A 298 -0.21 -32.46 -1.38
C ARG A 298 -1.43 -33.37 -1.58
N ARG A 299 -2.63 -32.90 -1.20
CA ARG A 299 -3.88 -33.64 -1.45
C ARG A 299 -4.17 -33.79 -2.95
N LYS A 300 -3.78 -32.81 -3.77
CA LYS A 300 -3.88 -32.87 -5.24
C LYS A 300 -2.95 -33.92 -5.85
N GLY A 301 -1.73 -34.07 -5.32
CA GLY A 301 -0.75 -35.07 -5.79
C GLY A 301 -1.17 -36.52 -5.53
N LYS A 302 -1.96 -36.78 -4.48
CA LYS A 302 -2.45 -38.14 -4.18
C LYS A 302 -3.47 -38.69 -5.19
N LYS A 303 -4.10 -37.87 -6.04
CA LYS A 303 -4.99 -38.34 -7.12
C LYS A 303 -4.25 -38.75 -8.41
N LYS A 304 -2.93 -38.56 -8.48
CA LYS A 304 -2.14 -38.91 -9.67
C LYS A 304 -0.82 -39.55 -9.23
N LYS A 305 -0.90 -40.75 -8.65
CA LYS A 305 0.28 -41.53 -8.24
C LYS A 305 0.63 -42.51 -9.35
N ASP A 306 1.67 -42.17 -10.12
CA ASP A 306 2.61 -43.17 -10.60
C ASP A 306 4.05 -42.64 -10.40
N HIS A 307 4.97 -43.56 -10.16
CA HIS A 307 6.25 -43.42 -9.46
C HIS A 307 7.21 -42.26 -9.87
N SER A 308 7.80 -41.58 -8.88
CA SER A 308 9.29 -41.46 -8.72
C SER A 308 9.73 -40.68 -7.48
N LYS A 309 10.51 -41.36 -6.64
CA LYS A 309 11.63 -40.97 -5.76
C LYS A 309 11.65 -39.61 -5.03
N ASP A 310 11.76 -39.70 -3.71
CA ASP A 310 12.10 -38.64 -2.76
C ASP A 310 13.30 -37.80 -3.23
N SER A 311 13.05 -36.50 -3.41
CA SER A 311 14.03 -35.47 -3.09
C SER A 311 13.41 -34.62 -2.00
N VAL A 312 13.92 -34.75 -0.77
CA VAL A 312 13.78 -33.71 0.26
C VAL A 312 14.46 -32.48 -0.30
N ARG A 313 13.72 -31.66 -1.06
CA ARG A 313 14.11 -30.29 -1.32
C ARG A 313 13.59 -29.51 -0.14
N ASP A 314 14.50 -29.10 0.74
CA ASP A 314 14.27 -27.96 1.62
C ASP A 314 13.66 -26.87 0.75
N THR A 315 12.37 -26.63 0.93
CA THR A 315 11.68 -25.60 0.15
C THR A 315 12.22 -24.30 0.70
N PRO A 316 13.00 -23.52 -0.08
CA PRO A 316 13.62 -22.31 0.44
C PRO A 316 12.53 -21.41 1.00
N PHE A 317 12.75 -20.88 2.20
CA PHE A 317 11.84 -19.93 2.82
C PHE A 317 11.50 -18.82 1.82
N PRO A 318 10.21 -18.46 1.63
CA PRO A 318 9.85 -17.37 0.74
C PRO A 318 10.63 -16.11 1.10
N SER A 319 11.16 -15.42 0.09
CA SER A 319 11.99 -14.22 0.31
C SER A 319 11.28 -13.13 1.14
N SER A 320 9.95 -13.06 1.06
CA SER A 320 9.12 -12.20 1.90
C SER A 320 9.18 -12.54 3.39
N CYS A 321 9.25 -13.83 3.74
CA CYS A 321 9.41 -14.28 5.12
C CYS A 321 10.80 -13.92 5.66
N LEU A 322 11.85 -14.05 4.83
CA LEU A 322 13.22 -13.67 5.21
C LEU A 322 13.34 -12.18 5.48
N LEU A 323 12.78 -11.33 4.60
CA LEU A 323 12.76 -9.88 4.82
C LEU A 323 12.03 -9.52 6.12
N LEU A 324 10.90 -10.16 6.38
CA LEU A 324 10.14 -9.93 7.62
C LEU A 324 10.94 -10.37 8.85
N GLN A 325 11.68 -11.47 8.76
CA GLN A 325 12.57 -11.92 9.82
C GLN A 325 13.72 -10.93 10.07
N CYS A 326 14.27 -10.30 9.03
CA CYS A 326 15.21 -9.19 9.20
C CYS A 326 14.57 -8.02 9.96
N TYR A 327 13.31 -7.68 9.66
CA TYR A 327 12.60 -6.63 10.39
C TYR A 327 12.35 -6.99 11.87
N VAL A 328 12.03 -8.25 12.18
CA VAL A 328 11.94 -8.73 13.57
C VAL A 328 13.25 -8.48 14.29
N LEU A 329 14.37 -9.00 13.78
CA LEU A 329 15.69 -8.87 14.40
C LEU A 329 16.13 -7.40 14.53
N LEU A 330 15.87 -6.58 13.52
CA LEU A 330 16.19 -5.15 13.55
C LEU A 330 15.40 -4.43 14.63
N SER A 331 14.09 -4.66 14.71
CA SER A 331 13.22 -4.03 15.71
C SER A 331 13.57 -4.47 17.14
N GLU A 332 13.92 -5.74 17.33
CA GLU A 332 14.39 -6.28 18.61
C GLU A 332 15.70 -5.59 19.03
N GLY A 333 16.71 -5.60 18.14
CA GLY A 333 18.01 -4.99 18.40
C GLY A 333 17.92 -3.50 18.70
N LEU A 334 17.12 -2.75 17.93
CA LEU A 334 16.90 -1.32 18.16
C LEU A 334 16.18 -1.06 19.48
N SER A 335 15.18 -1.87 19.84
CA SER A 335 14.49 -1.75 21.11
C SER A 335 15.43 -1.99 22.31
N MET A 336 16.28 -3.02 22.24
CA MET A 336 17.26 -3.33 23.28
C MET A 336 18.34 -2.24 23.40
N LEU A 337 18.86 -1.76 22.27
CA LEU A 337 19.83 -0.66 22.23
C LEU A 337 19.27 0.60 22.88
N LEU A 338 18.05 1.00 22.52
CA LEU A 338 17.40 2.19 23.07
C LEU A 338 17.08 2.02 24.56
N ALA A 339 16.68 0.82 25.00
CA ALA A 339 16.46 0.52 26.41
C ALA A 339 17.77 0.64 27.23
N ALA A 340 18.88 0.11 26.69
CA ALA A 340 20.20 0.24 27.31
C ALA A 340 20.65 1.70 27.39
N LEU A 341 20.51 2.47 26.30
CA LEU A 341 20.84 3.90 26.27
C LEU A 341 19.99 4.71 27.25
N ARG A 342 18.67 4.44 27.34
CA ARG A 342 17.79 5.10 28.32
C ARG A 342 18.23 4.80 29.76
N LYS A 343 18.70 3.59 30.03
CA LYS A 343 19.20 3.17 31.35
C LYS A 343 20.52 3.85 31.71
N GLU A 344 21.47 3.92 30.78
CA GLU A 344 22.83 4.43 31.06
C GLU A 344 22.91 5.95 31.05
N SER A 345 22.23 6.62 30.11
CA SER A 345 22.49 8.04 29.83
C SER A 345 21.39 9.00 30.33
N LYS A 346 20.28 8.49 30.90
CA LYS A 346 19.03 9.25 31.12
C LYS A 346 18.53 10.01 29.87
N SER A 347 19.11 9.75 28.70
CA SER A 347 18.71 10.35 27.43
C SER A 347 17.30 9.93 27.10
N PHE A 348 16.59 10.76 26.34
CA PHE A 348 15.23 10.50 25.87
C PHE A 348 14.14 10.55 26.96
N GLN A 349 14.42 11.07 28.16
CA GLN A 349 13.38 11.40 29.14
C GLN A 349 12.77 12.77 28.80
N SER A 350 11.44 12.81 28.65
CA SER A 350 10.67 14.05 28.49
C SER A 350 9.76 14.23 29.71
N PRO A 351 10.28 14.70 30.86
CA PRO A 351 9.45 14.92 32.04
C PRO A 351 8.43 16.03 31.74
N SER A 352 7.14 15.70 31.84
CA SER A 352 6.04 16.66 31.75
C SER A 352 5.41 16.84 33.12
N ILE A 353 5.11 18.09 33.47
CA ILE A 353 4.40 18.44 34.71
C ILE A 353 2.89 18.22 34.55
N PHE A 354 2.40 18.21 33.31
CA PHE A 354 0.97 18.17 33.00
C PHE A 354 0.44 16.76 32.72
N ASN A 355 1.28 15.89 32.15
CA ASN A 355 0.87 14.55 31.73
C ASN A 355 1.83 13.50 32.29
N THR A 356 1.27 12.37 32.70
CA THR A 356 2.06 11.18 33.06
C THR A 356 2.52 10.42 31.81
N GLU A 357 3.59 9.63 31.93
CA GLU A 357 4.04 8.77 30.80
C GLU A 357 2.91 7.82 30.33
N GLN A 358 2.01 7.39 31.22
CA GLN A 358 0.89 6.51 30.88
C GLN A 358 -0.15 7.19 29.98
N GLU A 359 -0.48 8.46 30.23
CA GLU A 359 -1.42 9.23 29.41
C GLU A 359 -0.85 9.50 28.02
N VAL A 360 0.47 9.77 27.91
CA VAL A 360 1.14 9.95 26.62
C VAL A 360 1.13 8.64 25.81
N VAL A 361 1.37 7.49 26.46
CA VAL A 361 1.34 6.17 25.80
C VAL A 361 -0.04 5.85 25.22
N GLN A 362 -1.14 6.25 25.88
CA GLN A 362 -2.51 6.03 25.37
C GLN A 362 -2.88 6.90 24.16
N ILE A 363 -2.18 8.01 23.94
CA ILE A 363 -2.45 8.93 22.82
C ILE A 363 -1.69 8.50 21.55
N VAL A 364 -0.55 7.83 21.72
CA VAL A 364 0.37 7.44 20.63
C VAL A 364 -0.03 6.12 19.97
N LEU A 365 -0.76 5.26 20.70
CA LEU A 365 -1.25 3.94 20.27
C LEU A 365 -2.75 3.99 19.98
#